data_AF-A0A3M3X876-F1
#
_entry.id   AF-A0A3M3X876-F1
#
_cell.length_a   1.000
_cell.length_b   1.000
_cell.length_c   1.000
_cell.angle_alpha   90.00
_cell.angle_beta   90.00
_cell.angle_gamma   90.00
#
_symmetry.space_group_name_H-M   'P 1'
#
loop_
_entity.id
_entity.type
_entity.pdbx_description
1 polymer ?
#
loop_
_entity_poly.entity_id
_entity_poly.type
_entity_poly.pdbx_seq_one_letter_code
_entity_poly.pdbx_strand_id
1 'polypeptide(L)' 'VPVGQPLANGKARVLDAYLNPVAERVTGELYLGGRGLAQGYLGRAAMTAERFVPDPDANG' A
#
# COMPACT_ATOMS: atom_id res chain seq x y z
N VAL A 1 -5.49 -3.80 20.95
CA VAL A 1 -4.92 -4.98 20.26
C VAL A 1 -4.38 -4.52 18.90
N PRO A 2 -3.13 -4.86 18.53
CA PRO A 2 -2.57 -4.50 17.21
C PRO A 2 -3.22 -5.31 16.08
N VAL A 3 -3.21 -4.79 14.86
CA VAL A 3 -3.72 -5.48 13.65
C VAL A 3 -2.81 -6.61 13.15
N GLY A 4 -1.56 -6.66 13.63
CA GLY A 4 -0.62 -7.75 13.36
C GLY A 4 0.40 -7.43 12.26
N GLN A 5 0.87 -8.50 11.58
CA GLN A 5 1.85 -8.47 10.51
C GLN A 5 1.21 -8.89 9.18
N PRO A 6 1.76 -8.47 8.03
CA PRO A 6 1.23 -8.89 6.74
C PRO A 6 1.32 -10.41 6.53
N LEU A 7 0.37 -10.96 5.78
CA LEU A 7 0.39 -12.35 5.31
C LEU A 7 1.58 -12.59 4.37
N ALA A 8 1.93 -13.87 4.18
CA ALA A 8 2.96 -14.27 3.22
C ALA A 8 2.66 -13.70 1.81
N ASN A 9 3.68 -13.13 1.17
CA ASN A 9 3.61 -12.40 -0.11
C ASN A 9 2.77 -11.11 -0.08
N GLY A 10 2.26 -10.70 1.09
CA GLY A 10 1.68 -9.39 1.33
C GLY A 10 2.75 -8.40 1.81
N LYS A 11 2.53 -7.13 1.50
CA LYS A 11 3.31 -6.00 2.03
C LYS A 11 2.35 -5.05 2.75
N ALA A 12 2.81 -4.46 3.85
CA ALA A 12 2.14 -3.39 4.56
C ALA A 12 3.19 -2.33 4.94
N ARG A 13 2.99 -1.07 4.54
CA ARG A 13 3.89 0.04 4.82
C ARG A 13 3.13 1.24 5.35
N VAL A 14 3.72 1.96 6.28
CA VAL A 14 3.19 3.23 6.77
C VAL A 14 4.03 4.34 6.13
N LEU A 15 3.38 5.19 5.32
CA LEU A 15 4.05 6.19 4.49
C LEU A 15 3.58 7.62 4.81
N ASP A 16 4.41 8.60 4.47
CA ASP A 16 4.01 10.01 4.44
C ASP A 16 3.32 10.39 3.11
N ALA A 17 2.89 11.66 3.00
CA ALA A 17 2.22 12.19 1.81
C ALA A 17 3.10 12.20 0.54
N TYR A 18 4.40 12.00 0.68
CA TYR A 18 5.37 11.93 -0.42
C TYR A 18 5.78 10.48 -0.72
N LEU A 19 5.06 9.49 -0.16
CA LEU A 19 5.31 8.05 -0.30
C LEU A 19 6.63 7.57 0.29
N ASN A 20 7.21 8.30 1.23
CA ASN A 20 8.39 7.84 1.98
C ASN A 20 7.99 7.06 3.23
N PRO A 21 8.76 6.04 3.64
CA PRO A 21 8.56 5.37 4.92
C PRO A 21 8.62 6.36 6.09
N VAL A 22 7.64 6.30 6.99
CA VAL A 22 7.70 7.05 8.25
C VAL A 22 8.56 6.31 9.27
N ALA A 23 9.14 7.06 10.21
CA ALA A 23 9.88 6.46 11.33
C ALA A 23 8.97 5.61 12.23
N GLU A 24 9.57 4.68 12.97
CA GLU A 24 8.82 3.86 13.91
C GLU A 24 8.00 4.70 14.91
N ARG A 25 6.77 4.26 15.18
CA ARG A 25 5.81 4.92 16.08
C ARG A 25 5.33 6.31 15.63
N VAL A 26 5.67 6.76 14.42
CA VAL A 26 5.11 7.96 13.81
C VAL A 26 3.85 7.59 13.01
N THR A 27 2.82 8.41 13.10
CA THR A 27 1.60 8.23 12.30
C THR A 27 1.87 8.51 10.83
N GLY A 28 1.37 7.64 9.96
CA GLY A 28 1.31 7.82 8.52
C GLY A 28 0.16 7.01 7.92
N GLU A 29 0.07 7.00 6.60
CA GLU A 29 -0.98 6.28 5.88
C GLU A 29 -0.55 4.85 5.56
N LEU A 30 -1.45 3.89 5.77
CA LEU A 30 -1.20 2.48 5.52
C LEU A 30 -1.42 2.14 4.03
N TYR A 31 -0.35 1.75 3.35
CA TYR A 31 -0.39 1.21 2.00
C TYR A 31 -0.18 -0.31 2.00
N LEU A 32 -0.97 -1.00 1.19
CA LEU A 32 -0.92 -2.45 1.02
C LEU A 32 -0.33 -2.82 -0.35
N GLY A 33 0.41 -3.92 -0.40
CA GLY A 33 1.02 -4.42 -1.63
C GLY A 33 1.11 -5.94 -1.68
N GLY A 34 1.57 -6.46 -2.82
CA GLY A 34 1.80 -7.88 -3.02
C GLY A 34 0.65 -8.61 -3.74
N ARG A 35 0.67 -9.94 -3.71
CA ARG A 35 -0.17 -10.80 -4.56
C ARG A 35 -1.68 -10.74 -4.26
N GLY A 36 -2.06 -10.21 -3.09
CA GLY A 36 -3.45 -10.14 -2.65
C GLY A 36 -4.21 -8.89 -3.11
N LEU A 37 -3.57 -7.97 -3.84
CA LEU A 37 -4.26 -6.78 -4.35
C LEU A 37 -5.33 -7.15 -5.39
N ALA A 38 -6.45 -6.44 -5.35
CA ALA A 38 -7.43 -6.49 -6.42
C ALA A 38 -6.85 -5.91 -7.72
N GLN A 39 -7.48 -6.25 -8.85
CA GLN A 39 -7.13 -5.65 -10.15
C GLN A 39 -7.53 -4.17 -10.27
N GLY A 40 -8.37 -3.68 -9.36
CA GLY A 40 -8.93 -2.34 -9.37
C GLY A 40 -10.44 -2.34 -9.21
N TYR A 41 -11.05 -1.19 -9.45
CA TYR A 41 -12.49 -1.02 -9.50
C TYR A 41 -13.03 -1.29 -10.91
N LEU A 42 -13.95 -2.23 -11.04
CA LEU A 42 -14.52 -2.65 -12.32
C LEU A 42 -15.14 -1.45 -13.08
N GLY A 43 -14.65 -1.20 -14.30
CA GLY A 43 -15.13 -0.11 -15.16
C GLY A 43 -14.81 1.30 -14.67
N ARG A 44 -13.98 1.47 -13.63
CA ARG A 44 -13.69 2.77 -13.00
C ARG A 44 -12.19 3.08 -13.00
N ALA A 45 -11.61 3.20 -14.18
CA ALA A 45 -10.16 3.37 -14.38
C ALA A 45 -9.56 4.55 -13.58
N ALA A 46 -10.23 5.71 -13.52
CA ALA A 46 -9.74 6.86 -12.74
C ALA A 46 -9.64 6.55 -11.24
N MET A 47 -10.65 5.91 -10.65
CA MET A 47 -10.62 5.52 -9.23
C MET A 47 -9.58 4.44 -8.97
N THR A 48 -9.37 3.53 -9.93
CA THR A 48 -8.30 2.54 -9.83
C THR A 48 -6.95 3.23 -9.80
N ALA A 49 -6.67 4.16 -10.73
CA ALA A 49 -5.39 4.87 -10.76
C ALA A 49 -5.14 5.73 -9.51
N GLU A 50 -6.20 6.26 -8.89
CA GLU A 50 -6.10 7.03 -7.64
C GLU A 50 -5.73 6.15 -6.43
N ARG A 51 -6.23 4.91 -6.35
CA ARG A 51 -6.06 4.04 -5.17
C ARG A 51 -5.03 2.92 -5.33
N PHE A 52 -4.69 2.56 -6.55
CA PHE A 52 -3.72 1.53 -6.90
C PHE A 52 -2.52 2.20 -7.57
N VAL A 53 -1.73 2.90 -6.75
CA VAL A 53 -0.56 3.66 -7.19
C VAL A 53 0.68 2.78 -7.36
N PRO A 54 1.68 3.20 -8.16
CA PRO A 54 2.95 2.47 -8.27
C PRO A 54 3.65 2.31 -6.91
N ASP A 55 4.23 1.14 -6.69
CA ASP A 55 5.09 0.88 -5.55
C ASP A 55 6.49 1.45 -5.84
N PRO A 56 6.98 2.49 -5.11
CA PRO A 56 8.28 3.10 -5.37
C PRO A 56 9.46 2.16 -5.10
N ASP A 57 9.26 1.11 -4.29
CA ASP A 57 10.30 0.13 -3.92
C ASP A 57 10.08 -1.23 -4.61
N ALA A 58 9.13 -1.32 -5.55
CA ALA A 58 8.99 -2.53 -6.36
C ALA A 58 10.13 -2.57 -7.38
N ASN A 59 11.13 -3.41 -7.11
CA ASN A 59 11.99 -3.90 -8.19
C ASN A 59 11.08 -4.65 -9.18
N GLY A 60 11.11 -4.22 -10.45
CA GLY A 60 10.39 -4.86 -11.55
C GLY A 60 10.76 -6.32 -11.72
#